data_AF-A0A1J5WCI8-F1
#
_entry.id   AF-A0A1J5WCI8-F1
#
_cell.length_a   1.000
_cell.length_b   1.000
_cell.length_c   1.000
_cell.angle_alpha   90.00
_cell.angle_beta   90.00
_cell.angle_gamma   90.00
#
_symmetry.space_group_name_H-M   'P 1'
#
loop_
_entity.id
_entity.type
_entity.pdbx_description
1 polymer ?
#
loop_
_entity_poly.entity_id
_entity_poly.type
_entity_poly.pdbx_seq_one_letter_code
_entity_poly.pdbx_strand_id
1 'polypeptide(L)'
;PNSIGCVLERFNLSDTGLINILPKLGISEDSVIEEFKLTANEEEHVAGILKQKKPFCVGRVEDMWLLDYAVGVITKMSLEDYGVENLRLTAYEKKHVSAVLAQENPFCVGRVTNMWLNEYAVGVITKMSLKDCEIEHLMLTASEEAHVAAVLAQEKPFCVGRVKK
;
A
#
# COMPACT_ATOMS: atom_id res chain seq x y z
N PRO A 1 -15.34 17.93 8.78
CA PRO A 1 -16.17 18.60 7.74
C PRO A 1 -15.36 19.43 6.72
N ASN A 2 -14.10 19.06 6.40
CA ASN A 2 -13.22 19.84 5.50
C ASN A 2 -12.75 19.04 4.28
N SER A 3 -13.53 18.07 3.83
CA SER A 3 -13.19 17.23 2.69
C SER A 3 -13.75 17.86 1.40
N ILE A 4 -12.88 18.25 0.48
CA ILE A 4 -13.27 18.71 -0.86
C ILE A 4 -13.64 17.45 -1.65
N GLY A 5 -14.88 17.35 -2.13
CA GLY A 5 -15.31 16.25 -3.00
C GLY A 5 -14.50 16.25 -4.30
N CYS A 6 -13.77 15.16 -4.58
CA CYS A 6 -12.99 15.03 -5.81
C CYS A 6 -13.34 13.73 -6.53
N VAL A 7 -13.59 13.81 -7.84
CA VAL A 7 -13.55 12.66 -8.75
C VAL A 7 -12.18 12.72 -9.43
N LEU A 8 -11.34 11.72 -9.16
CA LEU A 8 -9.97 11.66 -9.67
C LEU A 8 -9.85 10.45 -10.57
N GLU A 9 -9.58 10.68 -11.85
CA GLU A 9 -9.20 9.58 -12.77
C GLU A 9 -7.78 9.11 -12.46
N ARG A 10 -6.84 10.05 -12.24
CA ARG A 10 -5.44 9.76 -11.94
C ARG A 10 -4.91 10.63 -10.81
N PHE A 11 -4.12 10.03 -9.93
CA PHE A 11 -3.47 10.68 -8.82
C PHE A 11 -2.01 10.27 -8.78
N ASN A 12 -1.10 11.18 -9.15
CA ASN A 12 0.32 10.91 -9.27
C ASN A 12 1.12 12.01 -8.58
N LEU A 13 1.78 11.66 -7.47
CA LEU A 13 2.67 12.56 -6.73
C LEU A 13 4.00 11.86 -6.49
N SER A 14 5.09 12.56 -6.75
CA SER A 14 6.45 12.02 -6.61
C SER A 14 7.33 13.01 -5.86
N ASP A 15 8.01 12.52 -4.83
CA ASP A 15 9.06 13.21 -4.09
C ASP A 15 8.68 14.63 -3.66
N THR A 16 7.50 14.74 -3.04
CA THR A 16 6.94 16.02 -2.60
C THR A 16 6.14 15.90 -1.32
N GLY A 17 6.27 16.90 -0.44
CA GLY A 17 5.44 17.05 0.75
C GLY A 17 3.94 17.21 0.46
N LEU A 18 3.56 17.51 -0.79
CA LEU A 18 2.16 17.52 -1.24
C LEU A 18 1.46 16.17 -1.05
N ILE A 19 2.19 15.06 -0.98
CA ILE A 19 1.61 13.75 -0.68
C ILE A 19 0.77 13.82 0.62
N ASN A 20 1.21 14.62 1.60
CA ASN A 20 0.50 14.80 2.88
C ASN A 20 -0.89 15.47 2.78
N ILE A 21 -1.33 15.92 1.61
CA ILE A 21 -2.70 16.42 1.41
C ILE A 21 -3.74 15.29 1.32
N LEU A 22 -3.32 14.05 1.03
CA LEU A 22 -4.20 12.91 0.79
C LEU A 22 -5.32 12.75 1.85
N PRO A 23 -5.06 12.79 3.17
CA PRO A 23 -6.11 12.64 4.17
C PRO A 23 -7.15 13.78 4.18
N LYS A 24 -6.89 14.87 3.46
CA LYS A 24 -7.79 16.04 3.32
C LYS A 24 -8.61 15.99 2.03
N LEU A 25 -8.25 15.12 1.09
CA LEU A 25 -9.03 14.94 -0.14
C LEU A 25 -10.29 14.15 0.20
N GLY A 26 -11.46 14.72 -0.08
CA GLY A 26 -12.74 14.05 0.07
C GLY A 26 -13.02 13.16 -1.11
N ILE A 27 -12.25 12.09 -1.25
CA ILE A 27 -12.50 11.11 -2.30
C ILE A 27 -13.79 10.38 -1.93
N SER A 28 -14.78 10.47 -2.81
CA SER A 28 -16.05 9.79 -2.59
C SER A 28 -15.82 8.29 -2.58
N GLU A 29 -16.58 7.57 -1.76
CA GLU A 29 -16.59 6.11 -1.69
C GLU A 29 -16.93 5.47 -3.05
N ASP A 30 -17.70 6.17 -3.88
CA ASP A 30 -18.07 5.75 -5.24
C ASP A 30 -17.02 6.09 -6.31
N SER A 31 -15.89 6.69 -5.92
CA SER A 31 -14.85 7.07 -6.88
C SER A 31 -14.07 5.85 -7.36
N VAL A 32 -13.84 5.80 -8.66
CA VAL A 32 -12.93 4.84 -9.30
C VAL A 32 -11.74 5.61 -9.83
N ILE A 33 -10.57 5.34 -9.28
CA ILE A 33 -9.29 5.91 -9.71
C ILE A 33 -8.61 4.88 -10.61
N GLU A 34 -8.29 5.26 -11.84
CA GLU A 34 -7.56 4.41 -12.78
C GLU A 34 -6.11 4.25 -12.33
N GLU A 35 -5.42 5.36 -12.00
CA GLU A 35 -4.02 5.34 -11.56
C GLU A 35 -3.82 6.06 -10.24
N PHE A 36 -3.30 5.37 -9.22
CA PHE A 36 -2.85 5.94 -7.96
C PHE A 36 -1.36 5.65 -7.76
N LYS A 37 -0.51 6.64 -8.05
CA LYS A 37 0.94 6.52 -7.98
C LYS A 37 1.53 7.48 -6.94
N LEU A 38 2.29 6.93 -5.99
CA LEU A 38 3.08 7.71 -5.05
C LEU A 38 4.53 7.24 -5.05
N THR A 39 5.45 8.20 -5.16
CA THR A 39 6.88 7.99 -4.93
C THR A 39 7.35 8.90 -3.81
N ALA A 40 8.09 8.36 -2.85
CA ALA A 40 8.71 9.17 -1.80
C ALA A 40 10.07 8.60 -1.39
N ASN A 41 11.14 9.18 -1.93
CA ASN A 41 12.52 8.85 -1.58
C ASN A 41 12.94 9.30 -0.16
N GLU A 42 12.27 10.30 0.40
CA GLU A 42 12.50 10.86 1.73
C GLU A 42 11.29 10.69 2.64
N GLU A 43 11.54 10.39 3.93
CA GLU A 43 10.48 10.14 4.92
C GLU A 43 9.58 11.38 5.11
N GLU A 44 10.15 12.58 5.01
CA GLU A 44 9.42 13.84 5.21
C GLU A 44 8.26 14.03 4.21
N HIS A 45 8.35 13.44 3.02
CA HIS A 45 7.30 13.48 2.02
C HIS A 45 6.01 12.79 2.49
N VAL A 46 6.10 11.80 3.37
CA VAL A 46 4.96 11.01 3.86
C VAL A 46 4.72 11.10 5.36
N ALA A 47 5.62 11.76 6.10
CA ALA A 47 5.60 11.80 7.57
C ALA A 47 4.27 12.32 8.14
N GLY A 48 3.61 13.26 7.46
CA GLY A 48 2.30 13.79 7.88
C GLY A 48 1.17 12.76 7.77
N ILE A 49 1.22 11.87 6.78
CA ILE A 49 0.30 10.74 6.65
C ILE A 49 0.60 9.67 7.69
N LEU A 50 1.87 9.29 7.84
CA LEU A 50 2.25 8.21 8.76
C LEU A 50 1.90 8.53 10.23
N LYS A 51 1.84 9.83 10.58
CA LYS A 51 1.37 10.32 11.88
C LYS A 51 -0.16 10.30 12.07
N GLN A 52 -0.94 10.05 11.02
CA GLN A 52 -2.40 9.96 11.12
C GLN A 52 -2.80 8.76 11.98
N LYS A 53 -3.75 9.02 12.89
CA LYS A 53 -4.39 7.99 13.70
C LYS A 53 -5.53 7.29 12.98
N LYS A 54 -6.26 8.04 12.15
CA LYS A 54 -7.41 7.52 11.39
C LYS A 54 -6.96 7.27 9.94
N PRO A 55 -7.26 6.09 9.38
CA PRO A 55 -7.08 5.86 7.96
C PRO A 55 -7.92 6.84 7.12
N PHE A 56 -7.49 7.10 5.89
CA PHE A 56 -8.24 7.89 4.90
C PHE A 56 -8.72 7.02 3.73
N CYS A 57 -9.85 7.38 3.14
CA CYS A 57 -10.42 6.66 1.99
C CYS A 57 -9.76 7.14 0.68
N VAL A 58 -9.50 6.20 -0.23
CA VAL A 58 -9.06 6.47 -1.61
C VAL A 58 -10.03 5.93 -2.67
N GLY A 59 -11.18 5.40 -2.25
CA GLY A 59 -12.14 4.75 -3.16
C GLY A 59 -11.60 3.45 -3.77
N ARG A 60 -12.16 3.06 -4.92
CA ARG A 60 -11.68 1.93 -5.72
C ARG A 60 -10.50 2.37 -6.58
N VAL A 61 -9.47 1.53 -6.67
CA VAL A 61 -8.28 1.81 -7.48
C VAL A 61 -8.05 0.67 -8.47
N GLU A 62 -7.82 0.99 -9.73
CA GLU A 62 -7.42 0.00 -10.74
C GLU A 62 -5.92 -0.30 -10.60
N ASP A 63 -5.05 0.69 -10.79
CA ASP A 63 -3.60 0.55 -10.63
C ASP A 63 -3.06 1.38 -9.46
N MET A 64 -2.50 0.71 -8.44
CA MET A 64 -1.85 1.36 -7.31
C MET A 64 -0.34 1.08 -7.29
N TRP A 65 0.49 2.11 -7.43
CA TRP A 65 1.95 2.01 -7.36
C TRP A 65 2.51 2.85 -6.22
N LEU A 66 3.16 2.19 -5.26
CA LEU A 66 3.83 2.85 -4.14
C LEU A 66 5.32 2.52 -4.15
N LEU A 67 6.16 3.55 -4.21
CA LEU A 67 7.62 3.44 -4.27
C LEU A 67 8.28 4.08 -3.05
N ASP A 68 9.24 3.36 -2.47
CA ASP A 68 10.04 3.76 -1.32
C ASP A 68 9.20 4.09 -0.08
N TYR A 69 9.39 5.22 0.61
CA TYR A 69 8.61 5.55 1.81
C TYR A 69 7.10 5.63 1.55
N ALA A 70 6.68 5.80 0.29
CA ALA A 70 5.27 5.74 -0.06
C ALA A 70 4.65 4.37 0.20
N VAL A 71 5.44 3.29 0.26
CA VAL A 71 4.97 1.97 0.68
C VAL A 71 4.33 2.01 2.07
N GLY A 72 4.84 2.83 2.99
CA GLY A 72 4.27 3.01 4.32
C GLY A 72 2.86 3.61 4.32
N VAL A 73 2.50 4.39 3.30
CA VAL A 73 1.22 5.11 3.20
C VAL A 73 0.04 4.14 3.16
N ILE A 74 0.21 2.93 2.60
CA ILE A 74 -0.87 1.92 2.52
C ILE A 74 -1.44 1.55 3.90
N THR A 75 -0.63 1.61 4.96
CA THR A 75 -1.07 1.34 6.35
C THR A 75 -2.05 2.37 6.90
N LYS A 76 -2.19 3.50 6.19
CA LYS A 76 -3.05 4.63 6.54
C LYS A 76 -4.22 4.78 5.58
N MET A 77 -4.41 3.83 4.67
CA MET A 77 -5.56 3.80 3.77
C MET A 77 -6.66 2.91 4.34
N SER A 78 -7.91 3.30 4.12
CA SER A 78 -9.09 2.47 4.38
C SER A 78 -9.50 1.80 3.07
N LEU A 79 -9.14 0.52 2.92
CA LEU A 79 -9.37 -0.25 1.69
C LEU A 79 -10.38 -1.38 1.86
N GLU A 80 -10.89 -1.62 3.07
CA GLU A 80 -11.68 -2.82 3.42
C GLU A 80 -12.92 -3.04 2.54
N ASP A 81 -13.68 -1.98 2.28
CA ASP A 81 -14.88 -2.05 1.44
C ASP A 81 -14.60 -1.86 -0.06
N TYR A 82 -13.34 -1.61 -0.42
CA TYR A 82 -12.91 -1.28 -1.78
C TYR A 82 -11.93 -2.33 -2.34
N GLY A 83 -11.61 -2.18 -3.61
CA GLY A 83 -10.65 -3.04 -4.29
C GLY A 83 -9.49 -2.24 -4.86
N VAL A 84 -8.32 -2.88 -4.89
CA VAL A 84 -7.16 -2.45 -5.67
C VAL A 84 -6.90 -3.54 -6.69
N GLU A 85 -7.22 -3.34 -7.97
CA GLU A 85 -7.07 -4.41 -8.95
C GLU A 85 -5.61 -4.86 -9.10
N ASN A 86 -4.71 -3.90 -9.26
CA ASN A 86 -3.27 -4.10 -9.44
C ASN A 86 -2.48 -3.34 -8.36
N LEU A 87 -1.93 -4.06 -7.39
CA LEU A 87 -1.09 -3.49 -6.33
C LEU A 87 0.41 -3.72 -6.63
N ARG A 88 1.18 -2.63 -6.76
CA ARG A 88 2.65 -2.70 -6.90
C ARG A 88 3.34 -1.93 -5.79
N LEU A 89 4.14 -2.63 -5.00
CA LEU A 89 4.97 -2.05 -3.95
C LEU A 89 6.43 -2.31 -4.26
N THR A 90 7.26 -1.27 -4.24
CA THR A 90 8.70 -1.39 -4.43
C THR A 90 9.42 -0.57 -3.37
N ALA A 91 10.44 -1.14 -2.73
CA ALA A 91 11.21 -0.46 -1.71
C ALA A 91 12.67 -0.87 -1.78
N TYR A 92 13.55 0.06 -2.17
CA TYR A 92 14.96 -0.25 -2.37
C TYR A 92 15.79 -0.32 -1.07
N GLU A 93 15.29 0.26 0.03
CA GLU A 93 15.97 0.23 1.31
C GLU A 93 15.07 -0.28 2.43
N LYS A 94 15.67 -0.95 3.42
CA LYS A 94 14.96 -1.46 4.61
C LYS A 94 14.13 -0.38 5.32
N LYS A 95 14.64 0.86 5.37
CA LYS A 95 13.97 1.99 6.03
C LYS A 95 12.63 2.36 5.38
N HIS A 96 12.47 2.12 4.08
CA HIS A 96 11.25 2.46 3.32
C HIS A 96 10.02 1.66 3.77
N VAL A 97 10.22 0.44 4.28
CA VAL A 97 9.13 -0.43 4.76
C VAL A 97 8.98 -0.44 6.29
N SER A 98 9.78 0.33 7.02
CA SER A 98 9.81 0.32 8.49
C SER A 98 8.44 0.59 9.12
N ALA A 99 7.68 1.54 8.59
CA ALA A 99 6.33 1.87 9.05
C ALA A 99 5.33 0.71 8.88
N VAL A 100 5.50 -0.11 7.84
CA VAL A 100 4.68 -1.30 7.59
C VAL A 100 5.08 -2.43 8.53
N LEU A 101 6.38 -2.71 8.64
CA LEU A 101 6.89 -3.80 9.48
C LEU A 101 6.64 -3.56 10.98
N ALA A 102 6.52 -2.29 11.39
CA ALA A 102 6.14 -1.89 12.74
C ALA A 102 4.66 -2.13 13.09
N GLN A 103 3.80 -2.49 12.13
CA GLN A 103 2.41 -2.82 12.42
C GLN A 103 2.34 -4.07 13.30
N GLU A 104 1.65 -3.95 14.45
CA GLU A 104 1.41 -5.07 15.37
C GLU A 104 0.44 -6.09 14.79
N ASN A 105 -0.62 -5.60 14.13
CA ASN A 105 -1.66 -6.41 13.52
C ASN A 105 -1.60 -6.29 11.98
N PRO A 106 -1.96 -7.34 11.24
CA PRO A 106 -2.08 -7.25 9.79
C PRO A 106 -3.11 -6.18 9.39
N PHE A 107 -2.79 -5.37 8.38
CA PHE A 107 -3.70 -4.36 7.82
C PHE A 107 -4.45 -4.89 6.60
N CYS A 108 -5.65 -4.37 6.36
CA CYS A 108 -6.45 -4.73 5.20
C CYS A 108 -5.98 -3.97 3.96
N VAL A 109 -5.84 -4.67 2.83
CA VAL A 109 -5.50 -4.08 1.51
C VAL A 109 -6.69 -4.05 0.55
N GLY A 110 -7.90 -4.35 1.06
CA GLY A 110 -9.09 -4.51 0.25
C GLY A 110 -9.04 -5.75 -0.63
N ARG A 111 -9.82 -5.74 -1.72
CA ARG A 111 -9.84 -6.83 -2.71
C ARG A 111 -8.75 -6.61 -3.75
N VAL A 112 -7.63 -7.33 -3.59
CA VAL A 112 -6.53 -7.33 -4.56
C VAL A 112 -6.66 -8.50 -5.54
N THR A 113 -6.50 -8.21 -6.84
CA THR A 113 -6.48 -9.23 -7.90
C THR A 113 -5.04 -9.61 -8.26
N ASN A 114 -4.18 -8.61 -8.52
CA ASN A 114 -2.79 -8.81 -8.90
C ASN A 114 -1.86 -8.05 -7.95
N MET A 115 -0.77 -8.69 -7.54
CA MET A 115 0.17 -8.14 -6.57
C MET A 115 1.62 -8.36 -7.00
N TRP A 116 2.39 -7.27 -7.04
CA TRP A 116 3.83 -7.26 -7.26
C TRP A 116 4.53 -6.60 -6.09
N LEU A 117 5.35 -7.36 -5.37
CA LEU A 117 6.18 -6.86 -4.28
C LEU A 117 7.65 -7.02 -4.67
N ASN A 118 8.37 -5.90 -4.74
CA ASN A 118 9.77 -5.88 -5.17
C ASN A 118 10.70 -5.41 -4.05
N GLU A 119 11.85 -6.08 -3.93
CA GLU A 119 12.91 -5.81 -2.96
C GLU A 119 12.40 -5.84 -1.51
N TYR A 120 12.71 -4.86 -0.67
CA TYR A 120 12.25 -4.87 0.73
C TYR A 120 10.73 -4.85 0.87
N ALA A 121 9.98 -4.50 -0.18
CA ALA A 121 8.52 -4.56 -0.16
C ALA A 121 8.00 -6.00 -0.08
N VAL A 122 8.81 -7.02 -0.41
CA VAL A 122 8.43 -8.43 -0.20
C VAL A 122 8.08 -8.70 1.27
N GLY A 123 8.80 -8.09 2.22
CA GLY A 123 8.51 -8.20 3.65
C GLY A 123 7.13 -7.68 4.07
N VAL A 124 6.52 -6.78 3.28
CA VAL A 124 5.21 -6.18 3.58
C VAL A 124 4.10 -7.23 3.62
N ILE A 125 4.21 -8.31 2.85
CA ILE A 125 3.18 -9.37 2.80
C ILE A 125 2.93 -10.01 4.18
N THR A 126 3.95 -10.04 5.04
CA THR A 126 3.85 -10.57 6.42
C THR A 126 2.92 -9.76 7.31
N LYS A 127 2.59 -8.53 6.88
CA LYS A 127 1.75 -7.57 7.60
C LYS A 127 0.41 -7.31 6.89
N MET A 128 0.09 -8.05 5.83
CA MET A 128 -1.18 -7.90 5.11
C MET A 128 -2.21 -8.93 5.55
N SER A 129 -3.47 -8.50 5.63
CA SER A 129 -4.63 -9.39 5.68
C SER A 129 -5.18 -9.56 4.26
N LEU A 130 -5.02 -10.76 3.70
CA LEU A 130 -5.42 -11.10 2.32
C LEU A 130 -6.64 -12.03 2.26
N LYS A 131 -7.40 -12.17 3.36
CA LYS A 131 -8.48 -13.16 3.48
C LYS A 131 -9.58 -13.00 2.44
N ASP A 132 -9.87 -11.76 2.06
CA ASP A 132 -10.92 -11.39 1.11
C ASP A 132 -10.38 -11.10 -0.30
N CYS A 133 -9.09 -11.37 -0.54
CA CYS A 133 -8.48 -11.26 -1.86
C CYS A 133 -8.68 -12.53 -2.68
N GLU A 134 -8.97 -12.34 -3.97
CA GLU A 134 -8.94 -13.38 -5.01
C GLU A 134 -7.74 -13.10 -5.92
N ILE A 135 -6.57 -13.60 -5.51
CA ILE A 135 -5.30 -13.35 -6.17
C ILE A 135 -5.20 -14.20 -7.45
N GLU A 136 -5.06 -13.54 -8.59
CA GLU A 136 -4.75 -14.15 -9.88
C GLU A 136 -3.24 -14.26 -10.07
N HIS A 137 -2.52 -13.17 -9.80
CA HIS A 137 -1.07 -13.11 -9.91
C HIS A 137 -0.45 -12.55 -8.63
N LEU A 138 0.44 -13.34 -8.01
CA LEU A 138 1.33 -12.91 -6.92
C LEU A 138 2.78 -13.05 -7.38
N MET A 139 3.49 -11.93 -7.48
CA MET A 139 4.90 -11.88 -7.83
C MET A 139 5.70 -11.25 -6.69
N LEU A 140 6.67 -12.01 -6.18
CA LEU A 140 7.62 -11.55 -5.17
C LEU A 140 9.01 -11.57 -5.79
N THR A 141 9.62 -10.40 -5.94
CA THR A 141 10.95 -10.26 -6.56
C THR A 141 11.92 -9.70 -5.53
N ALA A 142 13.03 -10.37 -5.31
CA ALA A 142 14.08 -9.92 -4.41
C ALA A 142 15.44 -10.27 -5.02
N SER A 143 16.33 -9.27 -5.13
CA SER A 143 17.69 -9.45 -5.62
C SER A 143 18.71 -9.84 -4.53
N GLU A 144 18.39 -9.59 -3.26
CA GLU A 144 19.25 -9.89 -2.11
C GLU A 144 18.50 -10.64 -1.00
N GLU A 145 19.21 -11.48 -0.22
CA GLU A 145 18.63 -12.18 0.93
C GLU A 145 18.07 -11.21 1.99
N ALA A 146 18.70 -10.03 2.14
CA ALA A 146 18.24 -9.00 3.05
C ALA A 146 16.80 -8.53 2.76
N HIS A 147 16.35 -8.58 1.50
CA HIS A 147 15.01 -8.16 1.08
C HIS A 147 13.91 -9.08 1.61
N VAL A 148 14.23 -10.36 1.83
CA VAL A 148 13.28 -11.37 2.34
C VAL A 148 13.45 -11.67 3.82
N ALA A 149 14.38 -11.00 4.52
CA ALA A 149 14.68 -11.26 5.93
C ALA A 149 13.43 -11.21 6.84
N ALA A 150 12.50 -10.29 6.59
CA ALA A 150 11.24 -10.21 7.35
C ALA A 150 10.33 -11.43 7.12
N VAL A 151 10.29 -11.97 5.90
CA VAL A 151 9.54 -13.18 5.57
C VAL A 151 10.18 -14.40 6.22
N LEU A 152 11.51 -14.51 6.18
CA LEU A 152 12.24 -15.64 6.77
C LEU A 152 12.17 -15.65 8.31
N ALA A 153 12.10 -14.48 8.94
CA ALA A 153 11.95 -14.35 10.38
C ALA A 153 10.52 -14.63 10.88
N GLN A 154 9.54 -14.71 9.98
CA GLN A 154 8.15 -14.94 10.33
C GLN A 154 7.94 -16.42 10.72
N GLU A 155 7.65 -16.67 12.00
CA GLU A 155 7.44 -18.05 12.49
C GLU A 155 6.11 -18.65 12.03
N LYS A 156 5.07 -17.82 11.90
CA LYS A 156 3.71 -18.26 11.56
C LYS A 156 3.44 -18.08 10.07
N PRO A 157 2.87 -19.08 9.38
CA PRO A 157 2.40 -18.91 8.02
C PRO A 157 1.47 -17.69 7.90
N PHE A 158 1.64 -16.91 6.83
CA PHE A 158 0.71 -15.85 6.46
C PHE A 158 -0.25 -16.34 5.36
N CYS A 159 -1.42 -15.72 5.26
CA CYS A 159 -2.42 -16.05 4.25
C CYS A 159 -2.15 -15.26 2.97
N VAL A 160 -2.16 -15.94 1.81
CA VAL A 160 -2.04 -15.31 0.47
C VAL A 160 -3.40 -15.14 -0.23
N GLY A 161 -4.49 -15.23 0.51
CA GLY A 161 -5.85 -15.18 -0.03
C GLY A 161 -6.22 -16.44 -0.82
N ARG A 162 -7.29 -16.34 -1.61
CA ARG A 162 -7.70 -17.39 -2.56
C ARG A 162 -6.90 -17.19 -3.85
N VAL A 163 -6.13 -18.19 -4.25
CA VAL A 163 -5.37 -18.13 -5.50
C VAL A 163 -6.18 -18.80 -6.61
N LYS A 164 -6.44 -18.07 -7.71
CA LYS A 164 -7.10 -18.67 -8.88
C LYS A 164 -6.18 -19.72 -9.52
N LYS A 165 -6.78 -20.81 -10.01
CA LYS A 165 -6.08 -21.90 -10.70
C LYS A 165 -5.80 -21.56 -12.15
#